data_AF-A0A2W4L9S0-F1
#
_entry.id   AF-A0A2W4L9S0-F1
#
_cell.length_a   1.000
_cell.length_b   1.000
_cell.length_c   1.000
_cell.angle_alpha   90.00
_cell.angle_beta   90.00
_cell.angle_gamma   90.00
#
_symmetry.space_group_name_H-M   'P 1'
#
loop_
_entity.id
_entity.type
_entity.pdbx_description
1 polymer ?
#
loop_
_entity_poly.entity_id
_entity_poly.type
_entity_poly.pdbx_seq_one_letter_code
_entity_poly.pdbx_strand_id
1 'polypeptide(L)'
;MDDLAIRTRIGHARGRMKRAKRLTRKERKNLDPTRAERLRRNAPHIHCIACGRHIDPSEFTSLPPRAVELTCNHGTQFPSCADCQVTARYLIAEHDRLGSPVARAPAWH
;
A
#
# COMPACT_ATOMS: atom_id res chain seq x y z
N MET A 1 2.21 3.62 -82.01
CA MET A 1 1.22 4.15 -81.06
C MET A 1 1.39 3.31 -79.82
N ASP A 2 2.44 3.65 -79.08
CA ASP A 2 3.20 2.73 -78.23
C ASP A 2 2.73 2.81 -76.79
N ASP A 3 2.52 1.62 -76.25
CA ASP A 3 1.78 1.31 -75.04
C ASP A 3 2.58 1.61 -73.76
N LEU A 4 1.82 1.92 -72.73
CA LEU A 4 2.19 2.59 -71.50
C LEU A 4 2.75 1.57 -70.49
N ALA A 5 4.07 1.58 -70.23
CA ALA A 5 4.66 0.79 -69.15
C ALA A 5 5.35 1.69 -68.11
N ILE A 6 4.54 2.20 -67.18
CA ILE A 6 4.95 2.91 -65.97
C ILE A 6 5.72 1.94 -65.07
N ARG A 7 7.06 2.10 -65.05
CA ARG A 7 7.96 1.37 -64.16
C ARG A 7 7.91 1.97 -62.75
N THR A 8 7.04 1.43 -61.91
CA THR A 8 6.99 1.75 -60.47
C THR A 8 8.25 1.23 -59.78
N ARG A 9 9.19 2.13 -59.45
CA ARG A 9 10.35 1.81 -58.61
C ARG A 9 9.88 1.63 -57.17
N ILE A 10 9.77 0.39 -56.71
CA ILE A 10 9.55 0.07 -55.29
C ILE A 10 10.87 0.32 -54.54
N GLY A 11 11.01 1.52 -53.99
CA GLY A 11 12.08 1.85 -53.05
C GLY A 11 11.92 1.05 -51.76
N HIS A 12 12.68 -0.04 -51.62
CA HIS A 12 12.83 -0.73 -50.34
C HIS A 12 13.71 0.14 -49.42
N ALA A 13 13.08 1.02 -48.65
CA ALA A 13 13.72 1.61 -47.48
C ALA A 13 14.00 0.49 -46.49
N ARG A 14 15.26 0.04 -46.40
CA ARG A 14 15.75 -0.81 -45.32
C ARG A 14 15.66 0.00 -44.03
N GLY A 15 14.48 -0.03 -43.41
CA GLY A 15 14.21 0.50 -42.09
C GLY A 15 15.21 -0.12 -41.13
N ARG A 16 16.12 0.72 -40.63
CA ARG A 16 17.10 0.40 -39.59
C ARG A 16 16.32 -0.14 -38.39
N MET A 17 16.19 -1.46 -38.26
CA MET A 17 15.62 -2.09 -37.08
C MET A 17 16.57 -1.81 -35.92
N LYS A 18 16.39 -0.65 -35.29
CA LYS A 18 17.09 -0.26 -34.08
C LYS A 18 16.77 -1.34 -33.06
N ARG A 19 17.79 -2.11 -32.70
CA ARG A 19 17.71 -3.22 -31.75
C ARG A 19 16.90 -2.74 -30.54
N ALA A 20 15.81 -3.45 -30.20
CA ALA A 20 14.97 -3.07 -29.08
C ALA A 20 15.83 -2.85 -27.82
N LYS A 21 15.58 -1.74 -27.12
CA LYS A 21 16.33 -1.37 -25.91
C LYS A 21 16.27 -2.57 -24.95
N ARG A 22 17.41 -3.20 -24.67
CA ARG A 22 17.46 -4.26 -23.64
C ARG A 22 17.20 -3.59 -22.30
N LEU A 23 16.02 -3.85 -21.75
CA LEU A 23 15.65 -3.37 -20.43
C LEU A 23 16.69 -3.87 -19.42
N THR A 24 17.25 -2.93 -18.67
CA THR A 24 18.07 -3.22 -17.50
C THR A 24 17.23 -3.97 -16.47
N ARG A 25 17.89 -4.68 -15.54
CA ARG A 25 17.22 -5.40 -14.45
C ARG A 25 16.27 -4.49 -13.66
N LYS A 26 16.63 -3.21 -13.49
CA LYS A 26 15.83 -2.19 -12.80
C LYS A 26 14.56 -1.82 -13.58
N GLU A 27 14.68 -1.56 -14.88
CA GLU A 27 13.53 -1.23 -15.74
C GLU A 27 12.56 -2.41 -15.83
N ARG A 28 13.07 -3.64 -15.92
CA ARG A 28 12.24 -4.86 -15.95
C ARG A 28 11.43 -5.04 -14.65
N LYS A 29 12.03 -4.72 -13.50
CA LYS A 29 11.37 -4.75 -12.18
C LYS A 29 10.37 -3.60 -11.98
N ASN A 30 10.52 -2.49 -12.70
CA ASN A 30 9.57 -1.37 -12.65
C ASN A 30 8.31 -1.66 -13.48
N LEU A 31 8.45 -2.43 -14.56
CA LEU A 31 7.34 -2.78 -15.46
C LEU A 31 6.55 -4.01 -14.99
N ASP A 32 6.99 -4.67 -13.91
CA ASP A 32 6.32 -5.85 -13.37
C ASP A 32 4.97 -5.45 -12.74
N PRO A 33 3.82 -5.85 -13.32
CA PRO A 33 2.50 -5.49 -12.80
C PRO A 33 2.24 -6.10 -11.42
N THR A 34 2.92 -7.20 -11.07
CA THR A 34 2.80 -7.83 -9.74
C THR A 34 3.44 -7.00 -8.64
N ARG A 35 4.28 -6.01 -8.99
CA ARG A 35 4.91 -5.11 -8.02
C ARG A 35 3.89 -4.21 -7.34
N ALA A 36 2.94 -3.65 -8.09
CA ALA A 36 1.89 -2.80 -7.52
C ALA A 36 1.03 -3.60 -6.53
N GLU A 37 0.70 -4.84 -6.89
CA GLU A 37 -0.07 -5.75 -6.06
C GLU A 37 0.68 -6.18 -4.79
N ARG A 38 1.99 -6.42 -4.91
CA ARG A 38 2.85 -6.73 -3.77
C ARG A 38 3.03 -5.56 -2.82
N LEU A 39 3.05 -4.33 -3.34
CA LEU A 39 3.06 -3.11 -2.52
C LEU A 39 1.73 -2.92 -1.77
N ARG A 40 0.60 -3.27 -2.37
CA ARG A 40 -0.71 -3.27 -1.69
C ARG A 40 -0.80 -4.32 -0.57
N ARG A 41 -0.26 -5.52 -0.79
CA ARG A 41 -0.19 -6.58 0.24
C ARG A 41 0.69 -6.24 1.44
N ASN A 42 1.67 -5.36 1.25
CA ASN A 42 2.59 -4.92 2.30
C ASN A 42 2.18 -3.57 2.92
N ALA A 43 0.95 -3.10 2.66
CA ALA A 43 0.45 -1.89 3.29
C ALA A 43 0.40 -2.11 4.83
N PRO A 44 0.79 -1.11 5.64
CA PRO A 44 0.72 -1.22 7.08
C PRO A 44 -0.74 -1.39 7.53
N HIS A 45 -1.02 -2.51 8.20
CA HIS A 45 -2.32 -2.81 8.79
C HIS A 45 -2.43 -2.16 10.17
N ILE A 46 -3.53 -1.46 10.43
CA ILE A 46 -3.80 -0.84 11.72
C ILE A 46 -4.66 -1.80 12.53
N HIS A 47 -4.25 -2.16 13.75
CA HIS A 47 -4.96 -3.12 14.59
C HIS A 47 -5.36 -2.50 15.93
N CYS A 48 -6.58 -2.73 16.40
CA CYS A 48 -7.03 -2.32 17.72
C CYS A 48 -6.14 -2.96 18.81
N ILE A 49 -5.58 -2.14 19.70
CA ILE A 49 -4.69 -2.64 20.77
C ILE A 49 -5.39 -3.59 21.76
N ALA A 50 -6.70 -3.46 21.94
CA ALA A 50 -7.44 -4.22 22.95
C ALA A 50 -8.00 -5.54 22.42
N CYS A 51 -8.43 -5.59 21.15
CA CYS A 51 -9.09 -6.77 20.60
C CYS A 51 -8.39 -7.37 19.38
N GLY A 52 -7.39 -6.71 18.78
CA GLY A 52 -6.65 -7.22 17.62
C GLY A 52 -7.35 -7.04 16.27
N ARG A 53 -8.60 -6.56 16.26
CA ARG A 53 -9.38 -6.30 15.03
C ARG A 53 -8.62 -5.35 14.10
N HIS A 54 -8.57 -5.68 12.81
CA HIS A 54 -8.09 -4.76 11.78
C HIS A 54 -9.02 -3.54 11.64
N ILE A 55 -8.41 -2.36 11.61
CA ILE A 55 -9.06 -1.07 11.44
C ILE A 55 -8.64 -0.52 10.09
N ASP A 56 -9.62 -0.22 9.23
CA ASP A 56 -9.33 0.48 7.99
C ASP A 56 -9.00 1.96 8.26
N PRO A 57 -8.03 2.57 7.56
CA PRO A 57 -7.74 4.00 7.68
C PRO A 57 -8.98 4.90 7.53
N SER A 58 -9.97 4.48 6.75
CA SER A 58 -11.24 5.20 6.54
C SER A 58 -12.14 5.19 7.78
N GLU A 59 -11.96 4.24 8.72
CA GLU A 59 -12.75 4.16 9.95
C GLU A 59 -12.43 5.32 10.92
N PHE A 60 -11.21 5.88 10.86
CA PHE A 60 -10.82 7.05 11.66
C PHE A 60 -11.50 8.34 11.20
N THR A 61 -11.82 8.46 9.91
CA THR A 61 -12.42 9.67 9.31
C THR A 61 -13.93 9.52 9.05
N SER A 62 -14.49 8.34 9.28
CA SER A 62 -15.93 8.09 9.16
C SER A 62 -16.76 8.97 10.12
N LEU A 63 -18.00 9.29 9.74
CA LEU A 63 -18.98 9.96 10.60
C LEU A 63 -20.15 9.00 10.89
N PRO A 64 -20.33 8.53 12.14
CA PRO A 64 -19.46 8.72 13.31
C PRO A 64 -18.15 7.92 13.21
N PRO A 65 -17.07 8.36 13.89
CA PRO A 65 -15.78 7.66 13.83
C PRO A 65 -15.89 6.28 14.47
N ARG A 66 -15.54 5.24 13.71
CA ARG A 66 -15.54 3.84 14.16
C ARG A 66 -14.21 3.41 14.78
N ALA A 67 -13.18 4.25 14.66
CA ALA A 67 -11.90 4.07 15.28
C ALA A 67 -11.37 5.38 15.86
N VAL A 68 -10.50 5.28 16.86
CA VAL A 68 -9.93 6.38 17.59
C VAL A 68 -8.45 6.11 17.85
N GLU A 69 -7.63 7.14 17.71
CA GLU A 69 -6.25 7.15 18.19
C GLU A 69 -6.20 7.66 19.63
N LEU A 70 -5.59 6.88 20.51
CA LEU A 70 -5.38 7.23 21.91
C LEU A 70 -3.89 7.49 22.13
N THR A 71 -3.57 8.59 22.78
CA THR A 71 -2.18 8.97 23.06
C THR A 71 -1.85 8.68 24.52
N CYS A 72 -0.71 8.02 24.77
CA CYS A 72 -0.19 7.82 26.11
C CYS A 72 0.57 9.06 26.63
N ASN A 73 0.89 9.11 27.92
CA ASN A 73 1.62 10.25 28.51
C ASN A 73 3.03 10.45 27.92
N HIS A 74 3.60 9.40 27.32
CA HIS A 74 4.89 9.45 26.61
C HIS A 74 4.78 9.96 25.17
N GLY A 75 3.57 10.31 24.71
CA GLY A 75 3.31 10.82 23.36
C GLY A 75 3.16 9.76 22.27
N THR A 76 3.19 8.47 22.61
CA THR A 76 2.96 7.39 21.64
C THR A 76 1.47 7.21 21.40
N GLN A 77 1.09 7.03 20.13
CA GLN A 77 -0.29 6.86 19.70
C GLN A 77 -0.62 5.37 19.51
N PHE A 78 -1.84 5.00 19.93
CA PHE A 78 -2.35 3.64 19.88
C PHE A 78 -3.77 3.62 19.28
N PRO A 79 -4.00 2.82 18.23
CA PRO A 79 -5.31 2.70 17.61
C PRO A 79 -6.26 1.80 18.41
N SER A 80 -7.54 2.19 18.49
CA SER A 80 -8.62 1.42 19.12
C SER A 80 -9.91 1.52 18.30
N CYS A 81 -10.68 0.44 18.21
CA CYS A 81 -12.02 0.50 17.63
C CYS A 81 -13.00 1.14 18.65
N ALA A 82 -14.11 1.68 18.16
CA ALA A 82 -15.10 2.37 19.00
C ALA A 82 -15.58 1.51 20.18
N ASP A 83 -15.77 0.21 19.97
CA ASP A 83 -16.24 -0.72 21.01
C ASP A 83 -15.22 -0.95 22.13
N CYS A 84 -13.92 -0.80 21.83
CA CYS A 84 -12.83 -1.11 22.75
C CYS A 84 -12.21 0.12 23.40
N GLN A 85 -12.76 1.31 23.21
CA GLN A 85 -12.14 2.56 23.65
C GLN A 85 -11.87 2.58 25.16
N VAL A 86 -12.79 2.06 25.97
CA VAL A 86 -12.65 2.00 27.44
C VAL A 86 -11.51 1.09 27.84
N THR A 87 -11.48 -0.15 27.32
CA THR A 87 -10.43 -1.12 27.59
C THR A 87 -9.07 -0.63 27.11
N ALA A 88 -9.02 -0.02 25.92
CA ALA A 88 -7.79 0.54 25.36
C ALA A 88 -7.21 1.66 26.24
N ARG A 89 -8.05 2.55 26.78
CA ARG A 89 -7.62 3.57 27.74
C ARG A 89 -7.04 2.95 29.02
N TYR A 90 -7.66 1.88 29.54
CA TYR A 90 -7.15 1.18 30.71
C TYR A 90 -5.76 0.57 30.44
N LEU A 91 -5.58 -0.10 29.29
CA LEU A 91 -4.29 -0.67 28.89
C LEU A 91 -3.20 0.39 28.74
N ILE A 92 -3.54 1.56 28.19
CA ILE A 92 -2.62 2.69 28.07
C ILE A 92 -2.29 3.27 29.46
N ALA A 93 -3.28 3.41 30.34
CA ALA A 93 -3.05 3.90 31.70
C ALA A 93 -2.16 2.94 32.51
N GLU A 94 -2.28 1.63 32.30
CA GLU A 94 -1.39 0.63 32.91
C GLU A 94 0.04 0.76 32.38
N HIS A 95 0.19 0.91 31.06
CA HIS A 95 1.48 1.20 30.43
C HIS A 95 2.14 2.47 31.00
N ASP A 96 1.37 3.54 31.13
CA ASP A 96 1.85 4.82 31.67
C ASP A 96 2.25 4.73 33.14
N ARG A 97 1.54 3.91 33.93
CA ARG A 97 1.84 3.70 35.36
C ARG A 97 3.08 2.85 35.56
N LEU A 98 3.22 1.76 34.81
CA LEU A 98 4.26 0.75 35.01
C LEU A 98 5.51 1.01 34.17
N GLY A 99 5.46 1.91 33.18
CA GLY A 99 6.52 2.08 32.18
C GLY A 99 6.77 0.83 31.33
N SER A 100 5.87 -0.15 31.39
CA SER A 100 5.99 -1.45 30.71
C SER A 100 5.25 -1.43 29.38
N PRO A 101 5.64 -2.21 28.35
CA PRO A 101 4.95 -2.22 27.05
C PRO A 101 3.43 -2.45 27.16
N VAL A 102 2.64 -1.76 26.32
CA VAL A 102 1.18 -1.99 26.26
C VAL A 102 0.89 -3.45 25.96
N ALA A 103 0.06 -4.08 26.79
CA ALA A 103 -0.41 -5.46 26.63
C ALA A 103 -1.40 -5.56 25.45
N ARG A 104 -0.85 -5.56 24.24
CA ARG A 104 -1.60 -5.60 22.98
C ARG A 104 -2.17 -7.00 22.72
N ALA A 105 -3.42 -7.05 22.28
CA ALA A 105 -4.03 -8.29 21.78
C ALA A 105 -3.37 -8.73 20.46
N PRO A 106 -3.32 -10.05 20.19
CA PRO A 106 -2.82 -10.55 18.91
C PRO A 106 -3.74 -10.09 17.76
N ALA A 107 -3.13 -9.67 16.66
CA ALA A 107 -3.86 -9.36 15.44
C ALA A 107 -4.54 -10.63 14.90
N TRP A 108 -5.82 -10.53 14.58
CA TRP A 108 -6.55 -11.58 13.86
C TRP A 108 -6.97 -11.05 12.50
N HIS A 109 -6.80 -11.91 11.49
CA HIS A 109 -6.97 -11.65 10.07
C HIS A 109 -8.02 -12.60 9.50
#